data_AF-A0A2V6X5F0-F1
#
_entry.id   AF-A0A2V6X5F0-F1
#
_cell.length_a   1.000
_cell.length_b   1.000
_cell.length_c   1.000
_cell.angle_alpha   90.00
_cell.angle_beta   90.00
_cell.angle_gamma   90.00
#
_symmetry.space_group_name_H-M   'P 1'
#
loop_
_entity.id
_entity.type
_entity.pdbx_description
1 polymer ?
#
loop_
_entity_poly.entity_id
_entity_poly.type
_entity_poly.pdbx_seq_one_letter_code
_entity_poly.pdbx_strand_id
1 'polypeptide(L)'
;LAEGADMASAFVMRGGEKIPVDLWRLIQKGDVTQNLTIKHEDTIVVPSGGELQNAVYVMGEVLKPGVYSQPEALTLLKLVTLAGGFTKYAAPSRSTLIRRDGEKKTLLKIDLKDIMNDPKTNEDIALRPGDVLIIPERIF
;
A
#
# COMPACT_ATOMS: atom_id res chain seq x y z
N LEU A 1 10.19 -16.67 -0.18
CA LEU A 1 8.77 -16.27 -0.15
C LEU A 1 8.54 -15.41 -1.37
N ALA A 2 7.46 -15.62 -2.12
CA ALA A 2 7.18 -14.81 -3.31
C ALA A 2 6.85 -13.37 -2.87
N GLU A 3 7.56 -12.40 -3.46
CA GLU A 3 7.29 -10.97 -3.29
C GLU A 3 5.90 -10.66 -3.90
N GLY A 4 5.06 -9.90 -3.18
CA GLY A 4 3.70 -9.56 -3.66
C GLY A 4 2.57 -10.53 -3.33
N ALA A 5 2.84 -11.61 -2.61
CA ALA A 5 1.81 -12.58 -2.22
C ALA A 5 0.88 -12.05 -1.10
N ASP A 6 -0.44 -12.03 -1.34
CA ASP A 6 -1.44 -11.74 -0.29
C ASP A 6 -1.72 -13.01 0.52
N MET A 7 -0.92 -13.20 1.57
CA MET A 7 -0.99 -14.35 2.47
C MET A 7 -2.20 -14.32 3.42
N ALA A 8 -2.79 -13.15 3.65
CA ALA A 8 -3.99 -13.01 4.49
C ALA A 8 -5.25 -13.45 3.73
N SER A 9 -5.26 -13.31 2.41
CA SER A 9 -6.35 -13.74 1.53
C SER A 9 -6.15 -15.14 0.95
N ALA A 10 -5.20 -15.92 1.46
CA ALA A 10 -4.95 -17.27 0.99
C ALA A 10 -6.17 -18.19 1.23
N PHE A 11 -6.29 -19.22 0.42
CA PHE A 11 -7.38 -20.19 0.54
C PHE A 11 -6.98 -21.55 -0.01
N VAL A 12 -7.64 -22.58 0.51
CA VAL A 12 -7.57 -23.94 -0.02
C VAL A 12 -8.80 -24.19 -0.88
N MET A 13 -8.57 -24.68 -2.09
CA MET A 13 -9.61 -25.23 -2.96
C MET A 13 -9.71 -26.73 -2.70
N ARG A 14 -10.89 -27.19 -2.26
CA ARG A 14 -11.18 -28.61 -1.98
C ARG A 14 -12.49 -29.02 -2.62
N GLY A 15 -12.46 -29.89 -3.62
CA GLY A 15 -13.67 -30.37 -4.29
C GLY A 15 -14.55 -29.24 -4.88
N GLY A 16 -13.95 -28.11 -5.25
CA GLY A 16 -14.64 -26.91 -5.72
C GLY A 16 -15.06 -25.91 -4.63
N GLU A 17 -14.91 -26.26 -3.34
CA GLU A 17 -15.16 -25.35 -2.22
C GLU A 17 -13.92 -24.50 -1.91
N LYS A 18 -14.13 -23.21 -1.63
CA LYS A 18 -13.11 -22.26 -1.21
C LYS A 18 -13.08 -22.15 0.32
N ILE A 19 -12.03 -22.69 0.94
CA ILE A 19 -11.82 -22.63 2.40
C ILE A 19 -10.79 -21.54 2.69
N PRO A 20 -11.17 -20.40 3.30
CA PRO A 20 -10.23 -19.31 3.59
C PRO A 20 -9.21 -19.73 4.67
N VAL A 21 -7.96 -19.30 4.49
CA VAL A 21 -6.87 -19.53 5.45
C VAL A 21 -6.01 -18.28 5.54
N ASP A 22 -5.87 -17.70 6.73
CA ASP A 22 -4.96 -16.57 6.95
C ASP A 22 -3.56 -17.11 7.27
N LEU A 23 -2.75 -17.29 6.22
CA LEU A 23 -1.38 -17.79 6.35
C LEU A 23 -0.47 -16.78 7.06
N TRP A 24 -0.79 -15.49 7.01
CA TRP A 24 -0.05 -14.46 7.73
C TRP A 24 -0.19 -14.64 9.24
N ARG A 25 -1.41 -14.78 9.75
CA ARG A 25 -1.66 -15.05 11.18
C ARG A 25 -1.04 -16.37 11.62
N LEU A 26 -1.10 -17.39 10.79
CA LEU A 26 -0.49 -18.68 11.10
C LEU A 26 1.03 -18.60 11.22
N ILE A 27 1.71 -18.01 10.22
CA ILE A 27 3.17 -18.00 10.13
C ILE A 27 3.80 -16.93 11.02
N GLN A 28 3.25 -15.71 11.05
CA GLN A 28 3.85 -14.58 11.76
C GLN A 28 3.39 -14.45 13.20
N LYS A 29 2.11 -14.74 13.47
CA LYS A 29 1.54 -14.61 14.82
C LYS A 29 1.44 -15.95 15.55
N GLY A 30 1.80 -17.06 14.90
CA GLY A 30 1.70 -18.40 15.48
C GLY A 30 0.26 -18.80 15.80
N ASP A 31 -0.73 -18.19 15.15
CA ASP A 31 -2.14 -18.45 15.41
C ASP A 31 -2.54 -19.79 14.81
N VAL A 32 -2.45 -20.84 15.63
CA VAL A 32 -2.78 -22.22 15.24
C VAL A 32 -4.25 -22.44 14.90
N THR A 33 -5.15 -21.49 15.21
CA THR A 33 -6.56 -21.58 14.80
C THR A 33 -6.71 -21.50 13.27
N GLN A 34 -5.71 -20.95 12.59
CA GLN A 34 -5.64 -20.88 11.14
C GLN A 34 -5.03 -22.15 10.51
N ASN A 35 -4.60 -23.12 11.32
CA ASN A 35 -3.95 -24.33 10.83
C ASN A 35 -4.98 -25.32 10.26
N LEU A 36 -5.19 -25.27 8.95
CA LEU A 36 -6.11 -26.17 8.25
C LEU A 36 -5.40 -27.47 7.86
N THR A 37 -5.97 -28.61 8.25
CA THR A 37 -5.51 -29.93 7.76
C THR A 37 -5.74 -30.06 6.25
N ILE A 38 -4.66 -30.25 5.51
CA ILE A 38 -4.67 -30.47 4.06
C ILE A 38 -5.04 -31.93 3.75
N LYS A 39 -5.88 -32.12 2.73
CA LYS A 39 -6.34 -33.42 2.23
C LYS A 39 -5.83 -33.65 0.81
N HIS A 40 -5.96 -34.90 0.34
CA HIS A 40 -5.66 -35.22 -1.05
C HIS A 40 -6.50 -34.34 -1.99
N GLU A 41 -5.91 -33.91 -3.11
CA GLU A 41 -6.51 -33.01 -4.12
C GLU A 41 -6.73 -31.55 -3.69
N ASP A 42 -6.33 -31.16 -2.49
CA ASP A 42 -6.34 -29.76 -2.10
C ASP A 42 -5.35 -28.95 -2.94
N THR A 43 -5.81 -27.79 -3.44
CA THR A 43 -4.93 -26.78 -4.05
C THR A 43 -4.87 -25.56 -3.15
N ILE A 44 -3.67 -25.22 -2.69
CA ILE A 44 -3.44 -23.98 -1.93
C ILE A 44 -3.24 -22.85 -2.92
N VAL A 45 -4.10 -21.84 -2.86
CA VAL A 45 -4.00 -20.63 -3.67
C VAL A 45 -3.61 -19.48 -2.76
N VAL A 46 -2.48 -18.85 -3.09
CA VAL A 46 -2.06 -17.58 -2.48
C VAL A 46 -2.23 -16.51 -3.56
N PRO A 47 -3.32 -15.73 -3.52
CA PRO A 47 -3.58 -14.76 -4.56
C PRO A 47 -2.50 -13.67 -4.57
N SER A 48 -2.05 -13.29 -5.76
CA SER A 48 -1.18 -12.12 -5.98
C SER A 48 -2.00 -10.83 -6.19
N GLY A 49 -3.32 -10.97 -6.37
CA GLY A 49 -4.23 -9.85 -6.70
C GLY A 49 -4.59 -8.92 -5.55
N GLY A 50 -4.18 -9.24 -4.31
CA GLY A 50 -4.31 -8.35 -3.15
C GLY A 50 -3.43 -7.11 -3.25
N GLU A 51 -2.45 -7.08 -4.16
CA GLU A 51 -1.59 -5.91 -4.40
C GLU A 51 -2.40 -4.65 -4.73
N LEU A 52 -3.57 -4.76 -5.38
CA LEU A 52 -4.43 -3.59 -5.62
C LEU A 52 -5.29 -3.20 -4.41
N GLN A 53 -5.57 -4.14 -3.50
CA GLN A 53 -6.37 -3.86 -2.30
C GLN A 53 -5.65 -2.93 -1.32
N ASN A 54 -4.32 -2.87 -1.38
CA ASN A 54 -3.47 -1.98 -0.59
C ASN A 54 -2.70 -0.96 -1.43
N ALA A 55 -3.04 -0.83 -2.71
CA ALA A 55 -2.30 0.04 -3.62
C ALA A 55 -2.52 1.52 -3.29
N VAL A 56 -1.45 2.29 -3.33
CA VAL A 56 -1.43 3.74 -3.30
C VAL A 56 -0.77 4.25 -4.59
N TYR A 57 -1.09 5.48 -4.97
CA TYR A 57 -0.66 6.05 -6.24
C TYR A 57 0.17 7.30 -5.98
N VAL A 58 1.24 7.48 -6.75
CA VAL A 58 2.01 8.73 -6.78
C VAL A 58 2.14 9.20 -8.21
N MET A 59 1.85 10.48 -8.44
CA MET A 59 1.86 11.10 -9.76
C MET A 59 2.53 12.48 -9.72
N GLY A 60 2.99 12.92 -10.90
CA GLY A 60 3.67 14.20 -11.07
C GLY A 60 5.19 14.09 -10.86
N GLU A 61 5.76 15.09 -10.20
CA GLU A 61 7.21 15.33 -10.17
C GLU A 61 7.99 14.46 -9.17
N VAL A 62 7.95 13.15 -9.41
CA VAL A 62 8.82 12.12 -8.80
C VAL A 62 9.60 11.37 -9.88
N LEU A 63 10.70 10.71 -9.52
CA LEU A 63 11.52 10.00 -10.51
C LEU A 63 10.77 8.80 -11.14
N LYS A 64 9.95 8.11 -10.35
CA LYS A 64 9.17 6.94 -10.78
C LYS A 64 7.70 7.11 -10.36
N PRO A 65 6.89 7.84 -11.14
CA PRO A 65 5.45 7.90 -10.87
C PRO A 65 4.82 6.54 -11.15
N GLY A 66 3.78 6.17 -10.40
CA GLY A 66 3.13 4.89 -10.56
C GLY A 66 2.33 4.41 -9.36
N VAL A 67 2.04 3.12 -9.38
CA VAL A 67 1.30 2.39 -8.35
C VAL A 67 2.27 1.68 -7.43
N TYR A 68 2.05 1.78 -6.13
CA TYR A 68 2.87 1.18 -5.11
C TYR A 68 1.98 0.35 -4.18
N SER A 69 2.36 -0.90 -3.96
CA SER A 69 1.72 -1.78 -3.00
C SER A 69 2.78 -2.40 -2.11
N GLN A 70 2.55 -2.38 -0.80
CA GLN A 70 3.46 -2.95 0.18
C GLN A 70 2.66 -3.74 1.22
N PRO A 71 3.21 -4.85 1.76
CA PRO A 71 2.58 -5.58 2.86
C PRO A 71 2.48 -4.74 4.15
N GLU A 72 3.38 -3.78 4.31
CA GLU A 72 3.45 -2.87 5.45
C GLU A 72 2.76 -1.54 5.15
N ALA A 73 2.33 -0.84 6.21
CA ALA A 73 1.72 0.47 6.08
C ALA A 73 2.70 1.47 5.44
N LEU A 74 2.22 2.17 4.41
CA LEU A 74 2.97 3.22 3.73
C LEU A 74 2.67 4.58 4.36
N THR A 75 3.68 5.43 4.40
CA THR A 75 3.55 6.86 4.72
C THR A 75 3.88 7.69 3.49
N LEU A 76 3.61 9.00 3.54
CA LEU A 76 3.94 9.92 2.45
C LEU A 76 5.43 9.90 2.13
N LEU A 77 6.29 10.01 3.15
CA LEU A 77 7.74 10.02 2.93
C LEU A 77 8.24 8.70 2.37
N LYS A 78 7.71 7.58 2.86
CA LYS A 78 8.07 6.25 2.36
C LYS A 78 7.67 6.07 0.89
N LEU A 79 6.46 6.49 0.52
CA LEU A 79 5.99 6.45 -0.86
C LEU A 79 6.90 7.28 -1.79
N VAL A 80 7.26 8.50 -1.40
CA VAL A 80 8.18 9.35 -2.17
C VAL A 80 9.56 8.71 -2.29
N THR A 81 10.04 8.08 -1.23
CA THR A 81 11.34 7.37 -1.24
C THR A 81 11.30 6.19 -2.21
N LEU A 82 10.23 5.38 -2.21
CA LEU A 82 10.03 4.29 -3.16
C LEU A 82 9.88 4.78 -4.60
N ALA A 83 9.34 5.99 -4.79
CA ALA A 83 9.28 6.68 -6.07
C ALA A 83 10.64 7.24 -6.55
N GLY A 84 11.71 7.03 -5.78
CA GLY A 84 13.06 7.51 -6.09
C GLY A 84 13.31 8.97 -5.70
N GLY A 85 12.42 9.57 -4.91
CA GLY A 85 12.49 10.98 -4.56
C GLY A 85 11.88 11.89 -5.65
N PHE A 86 12.05 13.20 -5.44
CA PHE A 86 11.50 14.22 -6.33
C PHE A 86 12.38 14.46 -7.56
N THR A 87 11.76 14.92 -8.63
CA THR A 87 12.51 15.54 -9.73
C THR A 87 13.02 16.93 -9.30
N LYS A 88 13.93 17.51 -10.08
CA LYS A 88 14.41 18.89 -9.87
C LYS A 88 13.33 19.97 -10.07
N TYR A 89 12.22 19.62 -10.73
CA TYR A 89 11.12 20.54 -11.04
C TYR A 89 9.97 20.46 -10.03
N ALA A 90 10.02 19.53 -9.07
CA ALA A 90 8.96 19.36 -8.09
C ALA A 90 8.71 20.60 -7.23
N ALA A 91 7.46 20.79 -6.83
CA ALA A 91 7.04 21.70 -5.76
C ALA A 91 6.44 20.90 -4.57
N PRO A 92 7.26 20.24 -3.73
CA PRO A 92 6.80 19.35 -2.66
C PRO A 92 5.87 20.03 -1.65
N SER A 93 6.06 21.33 -1.41
CA SER A 93 5.22 22.13 -0.50
C SER A 93 3.80 22.39 -1.00
N ARG A 94 3.49 22.02 -2.25
CA ARG A 94 2.16 22.17 -2.86
C ARG A 94 1.53 20.83 -3.20
N SER A 95 1.99 19.76 -2.57
CA SER A 95 1.50 18.42 -2.84
C SER A 95 0.05 18.27 -2.39
N THR A 96 -0.69 17.40 -3.07
CA THR A 96 -2.10 17.13 -2.73
C THR A 96 -2.28 15.63 -2.57
N LEU A 97 -2.81 15.23 -1.42
CA LEU A 97 -3.28 13.87 -1.19
C LEU A 97 -4.77 13.81 -1.46
N ILE A 98 -5.17 12.95 -2.40
CA ILE A 98 -6.56 12.63 -2.68
C ILE A 98 -6.89 11.34 -1.94
N ARG A 99 -7.89 11.40 -1.07
CA ARG A 99 -8.41 10.25 -0.32
C ARG A 99 -9.88 10.04 -0.62
N ARG A 100 -10.27 8.79 -0.85
CA ARG A 100 -11.67 8.42 -1.07
C ARG A 100 -12.14 7.50 0.06
N ASP A 101 -13.20 7.90 0.74
CA ASP A 101 -13.92 7.10 1.73
C ASP A 101 -15.34 6.85 1.19
N GLY A 102 -15.55 5.76 0.46
CA GLY A 102 -16.78 5.48 -0.28
C GLY A 102 -17.01 6.48 -1.43
N GLU A 103 -18.16 7.14 -1.46
CA GLU A 103 -18.45 8.20 -2.45
C GLU A 103 -17.78 9.54 -2.10
N LYS A 104 -17.30 9.70 -0.86
CA LYS A 104 -16.70 10.96 -0.40
C LYS A 104 -15.25 11.08 -0.84
N LYS A 105 -14.95 12.13 -1.61
CA LYS A 105 -13.59 12.51 -2.00
C LYS A 105 -13.08 13.66 -1.12
N THR A 106 -11.93 13.48 -0.48
CA THR A 106 -11.24 14.49 0.32
C THR A 106 -9.93 14.88 -0.35
N LEU A 107 -9.64 16.18 -0.37
CA LEU A 107 -8.39 16.74 -0.89
C LEU A 107 -7.62 17.36 0.29
N LEU A 108 -6.48 16.78 0.62
CA LEU A 108 -5.60 17.25 1.70
C LEU A 108 -4.40 17.95 1.06
N LYS A 109 -4.19 19.22 1.41
CA LYS A 109 -2.97 19.95 1.01
C LYS A 109 -1.84 19.53 1.93
N ILE A 110 -0.73 19.09 1.34
CA ILE A 110 0.41 18.51 2.03
C ILE A 110 1.65 19.34 1.71
N ASP A 111 2.34 19.81 2.74
CA ASP A 111 3.70 20.32 2.60
C ASP A 111 4.71 19.20 2.88
N LEU A 112 5.09 18.47 1.83
CA LEU A 112 6.05 17.36 1.97
C LEU A 112 7.44 17.87 2.38
N LYS A 113 7.79 19.12 2.04
CA LYS A 113 9.08 19.69 2.41
C LYS A 113 9.14 19.91 3.93
N ASP A 114 8.04 20.37 4.51
CA ASP A 114 7.92 20.59 5.95
C ASP A 114 7.98 19.27 6.74
N ILE A 115 7.26 18.24 6.28
CA ILE A 115 7.30 16.88 6.85
C ILE A 115 8.71 16.28 6.80
N MET A 116 9.46 16.51 5.72
CA MET A 116 10.86 16.04 5.61
C MET A 116 11.82 16.76 6.54
N ASN A 117 11.62 18.07 6.77
CA ASN A 117 12.54 18.89 7.54
C ASN A 117 12.34 18.72 9.05
N ASP A 118 11.10 18.54 9.50
CA ASP A 118 10.80 18.29 10.91
C ASP A 118 9.76 17.18 11.09
N PRO A 119 10.19 15.91 11.00
CA PRO A 119 9.31 14.75 11.18
C PRO A 119 8.72 14.60 12.59
N LYS A 120 9.21 15.38 13.58
CA LYS A 120 8.74 15.29 14.98
C LYS A 120 7.56 16.21 15.25
N THR A 121 7.46 17.33 14.55
CA THR A 121 6.36 18.29 14.69
C THR A 121 5.32 18.15 13.58
N ASN A 122 5.72 17.69 12.40
CA ASN A 122 4.83 17.40 11.29
C ASN A 122 4.69 15.89 11.11
N GLU A 123 3.50 15.39 11.45
CA GLU A 123 3.21 13.95 11.42
C GLU A 123 3.25 13.42 9.97
N ASP A 124 4.14 12.45 9.71
CA ASP A 124 4.19 11.74 8.43
C ASP A 124 2.91 10.91 8.27
N ILE A 125 2.05 11.36 7.36
CA ILE A 125 0.69 10.82 7.24
C ILE A 125 0.75 9.39 6.73
N ALA A 126 0.13 8.47 7.47
CA ALA A 126 -0.14 7.12 7.01
C ALA A 126 -1.14 7.14 5.84
N LEU A 127 -0.75 6.47 4.75
CA LEU A 127 -1.54 6.31 3.55
C LEU A 127 -2.54 5.17 3.71
N ARG A 128 -3.67 5.32 3.05
CA ARG A 128 -4.74 4.32 2.96
C ARG A 128 -4.79 3.75 1.54
N PRO A 129 -5.28 2.53 1.37
CA PRO A 129 -5.49 1.99 0.04
C PRO A 129 -6.38 2.92 -0.80
N GLY A 130 -5.99 3.11 -2.06
CA GLY A 130 -6.66 4.02 -2.99
C GLY A 130 -6.24 5.49 -2.88
N ASP A 131 -5.40 5.85 -1.92
CA ASP A 131 -4.84 7.21 -1.82
C ASP A 131 -4.02 7.56 -3.07
N VAL A 132 -4.16 8.81 -3.54
CA VAL A 132 -3.38 9.35 -4.66
C VAL A 132 -2.63 10.59 -4.20
N LEU A 133 -1.30 10.50 -4.18
CA LEU A 133 -0.41 11.63 -3.95
C LEU A 133 -0.06 12.30 -5.28
N ILE A 134 -0.35 13.59 -5.40
CA ILE A 134 0.00 14.41 -6.56
C ILE A 134 1.05 15.42 -6.14
N ILE A 135 2.20 15.40 -6.82
CA ILE A 135 3.30 16.33 -6.59
C ILE A 135 3.40 17.23 -7.84
N PRO A 136 2.99 18.50 -7.75
CA PRO A 136 2.98 19.38 -8.93
C PRO A 136 4.38 19.86 -9.29
N GLU A 137 4.49 20.37 -10.51
CA GLU A 137 5.66 21.13 -10.96
C GLU A 137 5.71 22.52 -10.30
N ARG A 138 6.91 23.07 -10.18
CA ARG A 138 7.16 24.43 -9.76
C ARG A 138 6.79 25.40 -10.90
N ILE A 139 5.55 25.87 -10.88
CA ILE A 139 5.14 27.05 -11.63
C ILE A 139 5.99 28.25 -11.17
N PHE A 140 6.64 28.87 -12.15
CA PHE A 140 7.54 30.03 -12.12
C PHE A 140 6.98 31.24 -11.38
#